data_AF-A0A0R1P7V9-F1
#
_entry.id   AF-A0A0R1P7V9-F1
#
_cell.length_a   1.000
_cell.length_b   1.000
_cell.length_c   1.000
_cell.angle_alpha   90.00
_cell.angle_beta   90.00
_cell.angle_gamma   90.00
#
_symmetry.space_group_name_H-M   'P 1'
#
loop_
_entity.id
_entity.type
_entity.pdbx_description
1 polymer ?
#
loop_
_entity_poly.entity_id
_entity_poly.type
_entity_poly.pdbx_seq_one_letter_code
_entity_poly.pdbx_strand_id
1 'polypeptide(L)' 'MNKIKDELAKRDRIRQQVLQIRNTGEVNMFDVENVKRLAYYYNCHDLIDYLTTDRAGYINLILTGKFN' A
#
# COMPACT_ATOMS: atom_id res chain seq x y z
N MET A 1 -5.96 17.61 -17.83
CA MET A 1 -7.05 16.67 -17.47
C MET A 1 -6.60 15.24 -17.10
N ASN A 2 -5.33 14.82 -17.27
CA ASN A 2 -4.90 13.44 -16.92
C ASN A 2 -4.34 13.23 -15.50
N LYS A 3 -3.56 14.16 -14.95
CA LYS A 3 -2.83 13.93 -13.68
C LYS A 3 -3.71 13.48 -12.50
N ILE A 4 -4.88 14.10 -12.30
CA ILE A 4 -5.77 13.74 -11.19
C ILE A 4 -6.29 12.31 -11.34
N LYS A 5 -6.63 11.91 -12.57
CA LYS A 5 -7.12 10.56 -12.87
C LYS A 5 -6.03 9.53 -12.63
N ASP A 6 -4.80 9.83 -13.05
CA ASP A 6 -3.65 8.94 -12.89
C ASP A 6 -3.31 8.74 -11.40
N GLU A 7 -3.37 9.81 -10.59
CA GLU A 7 -3.18 9.74 -9.13
C GLU A 7 -4.27 8.91 -8.44
N LEU A 8 -5.54 9.09 -8.81
CA LEU A 8 -6.64 8.28 -8.27
C LEU A 8 -6.46 6.80 -8.63
N ALA A 9 -6.11 6.51 -9.88
CA ALA A 9 -5.82 5.15 -10.32
C ALA A 9 -4.63 4.54 -9.55
N LYS A 10 -3.58 5.31 -9.25
CA LYS A 10 -2.46 4.85 -8.43
C LYS A 10 -2.89 4.52 -7.01
N ARG A 11 -3.69 5.39 -6.38
CA ARG A 11 -4.24 5.15 -5.03
C ARG A 11 -5.10 3.89 -4.98
N ASP A 12 -5.88 3.60 -6.02
CA ASP A 12 -6.67 2.39 -6.08
C ASP A 12 -5.81 1.12 -6.23
N ARG A 13 -4.74 1.17 -7.03
CA ARG A 13 -3.76 0.07 -7.10
C ARG A 13 -3.07 -0.20 -5.76
N ILE A 14 -2.68 0.86 -5.04
CA ILE A 14 -2.11 0.72 -3.69
C ILE A 14 -3.11 0.02 -2.76
N ARG A 15 -4.39 0.43 -2.76
CA ARG A 15 -5.42 -0.23 -1.93
C ARG A 15 -5.58 -1.70 -2.27
N GLN A 16 -5.63 -2.04 -3.55
CA GLN A 16 -5.75 -3.44 -3.99
C GLN A 16 -4.55 -4.27 -3.53
N GLN A 17 -3.34 -3.74 -3.64
CA GLN A 17 -2.12 -4.42 -3.19
C GLN A 17 -2.08 -4.56 -1.66
N VAL A 18 -2.51 -3.55 -0.90
CA VAL A 18 -2.67 -3.66 0.56
C VAL A 18 -3.67 -4.76 0.93
N LEU A 19 -4.81 -4.83 0.23
CA LEU A 19 -5.80 -5.88 0.46
C LEU A 19 -5.27 -7.26 0.09
N GLN A 20 -4.49 -7.37 -0.99
CA GLN A 20 -3.82 -8.61 -1.37
C GLN A 20 -2.93 -9.11 -0.23
N ILE A 21 -2.04 -8.26 0.31
CA ILE A 21 -1.20 -8.64 1.45
C ILE A 21 -2.05 -8.98 2.67
N ARG A 22 -3.03 -8.14 3.02
CA ARG A 22 -3.91 -8.35 4.17
C ARG A 22 -4.65 -9.70 4.11
N ASN A 23 -5.13 -10.09 2.93
CA ASN A 23 -5.88 -11.32 2.74
C ASN A 23 -5.02 -12.58 2.88
N THR A 24 -3.69 -12.48 2.78
CA THR A 24 -2.78 -13.61 3.06
C THR A 24 -2.80 -14.00 4.55
N GLY A 25 -3.04 -13.03 5.44
CA GLY A 25 -2.94 -13.24 6.89
C GLY A 25 -1.52 -13.52 7.41
N GLU A 26 -0.49 -13.41 6.58
CA GLU A 26 0.89 -13.80 6.94
C GLU A 26 1.61 -12.78 7.83
N VAL A 27 1.21 -11.51 7.78
CA VAL A 27 1.91 -10.41 8.46
C VAL A 27 0.93 -9.47 9.16
N ASN A 28 1.37 -8.89 10.28
CA ASN A 28 0.65 -7.76 10.87
C ASN A 28 0.79 -6.55 9.94
N MET A 29 -0.31 -5.89 9.58
CA MET A 29 -0.27 -4.77 8.64
C MET A 29 0.45 -3.52 9.18
N PHE A 30 0.75 -3.45 10.48
CA PHE A 30 1.61 -2.41 11.07
C PHE A 30 3.10 -2.77 11.06
N ASP A 31 3.44 -4.03 10.79
CA ASP A 31 4.81 -4.47 10.56
C ASP A 31 5.24 -4.13 9.13
N VAL A 32 5.53 -2.85 8.92
CA VAL A 32 5.88 -2.26 7.62
C VAL A 32 7.01 -3.02 6.91
N GLU A 33 8.00 -3.50 7.64
CA GLU A 33 9.16 -4.18 7.03
C GLU A 33 8.74 -5.54 6.46
N ASN A 34 7.98 -6.32 7.23
CA ASN A 34 7.46 -7.61 6.74
C ASN A 34 6.38 -7.43 5.67
N VAL A 35 5.55 -6.39 5.75
CA VAL A 35 4.63 -6.02 4.65
C VAL A 35 5.40 -5.70 3.38
N LYS A 36 6.49 -4.94 3.46
CA LYS A 36 7.33 -4.59 2.30
C LYS A 36 8.00 -5.84 1.70
N ARG A 37 8.50 -6.76 2.54
CA ARG A 37 9.03 -8.06 2.10
C ARG A 37 7.99 -8.86 1.32
N LEU A 38 6.76 -8.95 1.84
CA LEU A 38 5.67 -9.64 1.17
C LEU A 38 5.24 -8.91 -0.11
N ALA A 39 5.24 -7.58 -0.10
CA ALA A 39 4.96 -6.78 -1.29
C ALA A 39 5.97 -7.05 -2.41
N TYR A 40 7.26 -7.23 -2.10
CA TYR A 40 8.25 -7.71 -3.09
C TYR A 40 7.92 -9.11 -3.63
N TYR A 41 7.59 -10.05 -2.74
CA TYR A 41 7.23 -11.41 -3.14
C TYR A 41 6.02 -11.45 -4.09
N TYR A 42 5.02 -10.61 -3.82
CA TYR A 42 3.77 -10.54 -4.59
C TYR A 42 3.78 -9.52 -5.75
N ASN A 43 4.93 -8.91 -6.06
CA ASN A 43 5.09 -7.89 -7.11
C ASN A 43 4.16 -6.65 -6.94
N CYS A 44 3.93 -6.24 -5.70
CA CYS A 44 3.12 -5.07 -5.36
C CYS A 44 3.92 -3.76 -5.51
N HIS A 45 4.27 -3.39 -6.74
CA HIS A 45 5.19 -2.29 -7.04
C HIS A 45 4.75 -0.93 -6.46
N ASP A 46 3.48 -0.53 -6.68
CA ASP A 46 2.97 0.75 -6.16
C ASP A 46 2.99 0.80 -4.62
N LEU A 47 2.74 -0.33 -3.96
CA LEU A 47 2.81 -0.44 -2.50
C LEU A 47 4.25 -0.37 -2.00
N ILE A 48 5.21 -1.03 -2.67
CA ILE A 48 6.64 -0.95 -2.31
C ILE A 48 7.11 0.51 -2.37
N ASP A 49 6.77 1.22 -3.44
CA ASP A 49 7.07 2.64 -3.58
C ASP A 49 6.44 3.44 -2.45
N TYR A 50 5.14 3.24 -2.19
CA TYR A 50 4.42 3.96 -1.16
C TYR A 50 4.98 3.74 0.25
N LEU A 51 5.32 2.49 0.61
CA LEU A 51 5.96 2.17 1.89
C LEU A 51 7.34 2.83 2.04
N THR A 52 8.03 3.07 0.92
CA THR A 52 9.36 3.69 0.91
C THR A 52 9.27 5.21 0.96
N THR A 53 8.28 5.82 0.29
CA THR A 53 8.15 7.27 0.19
C THR A 53 7.31 7.88 1.31
N ASP A 54 6.28 7.18 1.80
CA ASP A 54 5.32 7.71 2.78
C ASP A 54 4.84 6.64 3.77
N ARG A 55 5.76 6.26 4.67
CA ARG A 55 5.45 5.30 5.74
C ARG A 55 4.32 5.80 6.65
N ALA A 56 4.28 7.09 6.96
CA ALA A 56 3.24 7.65 7.84
C ALA A 56 1.85 7.59 7.18
N GLY A 57 1.77 7.91 5.88
CA GLY A 57 0.55 7.77 5.09
C GLY A 57 0.09 6.33 4.98
N TYR A 58 1.01 5.36 4.89
CA TYR A 58 0.64 3.94 4.96
C TYR A 58 0.01 3.56 6.31
N ILE A 59 0.61 3.97 7.42
CA ILE A 59 0.03 3.70 8.75
C ILE A 59 -1.35 4.34 8.89
N ASN A 60 -1.53 5.57 8.40
CA ASN A 60 -2.83 6.23 8.39
C ASN A 60 -3.85 5.49 7.51
N LEU A 61 -3.43 4.97 6.36
CA LEU A 61 -4.27 4.16 5.49
C LEU A 61 -4.77 2.90 6.20
N ILE A 62 -3.90 2.20 6.94
CA ILE A 62 -4.29 1.01 7.72
C ILE A 62 -5.26 1.36 8.84
N LEU A 63 -5.07 2.49 9.53
CA LEU A 63 -5.95 2.93 10.62
C LEU A 63 -7.32 3.44 10.15
N THR A 64 -7.35 4.19 9.04
CA THR A 64 -8.51 5.01 8.67
C THR A 64 -9.13 4.65 7.33
N GLY A 65 -8.44 3.88 6.49
CA GLY A 65 -8.82 3.62 5.09
C GLY A 65 -8.60 4.81 4.15
N LYS A 66 -8.01 5.91 4.62
CA LYS A 66 -7.82 7.15 3.85
C LYS A 66 -6.34 7.41 3.54
N PHE A 67 -6.08 7.92 2.35
CA PHE A 67 -4.78 8.51 2.00
C PHE A 67 -4.71 9.91 2.61
N ASN A 68 -3.52 10.27 3.09
CA ASN A 68 -3.21 11.65 3.44
C ASN A 68 -3.02 12.53 2.19
#